data_AF-A0A7K7TPT3-F1
#
_entry.id   AF-A0A7K7TPT3-F1
#
_cell.length_a   1.000
_cell.length_b   1.000
_cell.length_c   1.000
_cell.angle_alpha   90.00
_cell.angle_beta   90.00
_cell.angle_gamma   90.00
#
_symmetry.space_group_name_H-M   'P 1'
#
loop_
_entity.id
_entity.type
_entity.pdbx_description
1 polymer ?
#
loop_
_entity_poly.entity_id
_entity_poly.type
_entity_poly.pdbx_seq_one_letter_code
_entity_poly.pdbx_strand_id
1 'polypeptide(L)'
;DQPTVTTVLAIIGKFMATASFSTSYVYSAELFPTIIRQTGVGLCSMLARVAGIVAPLIRLLSQYHRAIPMAIYGSAPVVVGLLCILLPETRGTDLAD
;
A
#
# COMPACT_ATOMS: atom_id res chain seq x y z
N ASP A 1 -27.71 9.26 2.71
CA ASP A 1 -27.11 8.39 1.65
C ASP A 1 -25.62 8.58 1.42
N GLN A 2 -25.07 9.80 1.48
CA GLN A 2 -23.62 10.04 1.36
C GLN A 2 -22.71 9.26 2.35
N PRO A 3 -23.04 9.09 3.65
CA PRO A 3 -22.14 8.43 4.59
C PRO A 3 -21.99 6.92 4.34
N THR A 4 -23.01 6.26 3.78
CA THR A 4 -22.98 4.83 3.47
C THR A 4 -21.99 4.57 2.33
N VAL A 5 -22.03 5.38 1.27
CA VAL A 5 -21.13 5.24 0.12
C VAL A 5 -19.68 5.45 0.51
N THR A 6 -19.38 6.47 1.32
CA THR A 6 -18.01 6.70 1.82
C THR A 6 -17.51 5.57 2.72
N THR A 7 -18.39 4.99 3.53
CA THR A 7 -18.03 3.87 4.42
C THR A 7 -17.77 2.60 3.62
N VAL A 8 -18.61 2.28 2.64
CA VAL A 8 -18.41 1.13 1.74
C VAL A 8 -17.09 1.28 0.97
N LEU A 9 -16.82 2.45 0.40
CA LEU A 9 -15.57 2.72 -0.31
C LEU A 9 -14.35 2.56 0.61
N ALA A 10 -14.43 3.07 1.85
CA ALA A 10 -13.35 2.93 2.83
C ALA A 10 -13.09 1.47 3.22
N ILE A 11 -14.15 0.66 3.40
CA ILE A 11 -14.01 -0.77 3.74
C ILE A 11 -13.39 -1.54 2.57
N ILE A 12 -13.81 -1.27 1.33
CA ILE A 12 -13.23 -1.89 0.13
C ILE A 12 -11.74 -1.56 0.03
N GLY A 13 -11.37 -0.28 0.21
CA GLY A 13 -9.97 0.14 0.19
C GLY A 13 -9.13 -0.56 1.26
N LYS A 14 -9.64 -0.65 2.49
CA LYS A 14 -8.97 -1.36 3.60
C LYS A 14 -8.82 -2.86 3.31
N PHE A 15 -9.85 -3.48 2.77
CA PHE A 15 -9.83 -4.90 2.39
C PHE A 15 -8.78 -5.17 1.32
N MET A 16 -8.75 -4.37 0.25
CA MET A 16 -7.81 -4.53 -0.85
C MET A 16 -6.35 -4.32 -0.40
N ALA A 17 -6.10 -3.34 0.47
CA ALA A 17 -4.77 -3.14 1.06
C ALA A 17 -4.32 -4.36 1.88
N THR A 18 -5.22 -4.91 2.70
CA THR A 18 -4.92 -6.10 3.53
C THR A 18 -4.70 -7.34 2.67
N ALA A 19 -5.51 -7.53 1.62
CA ALA A 19 -5.37 -8.63 0.67
C ALA A 19 -4.01 -8.56 -0.06
N SER A 20 -3.63 -7.37 -0.55
CA SER A 20 -2.33 -7.15 -1.21
C SER A 20 -1.15 -7.46 -0.29
N PHE A 21 -1.26 -7.05 0.98
CA PHE A 21 -0.28 -7.39 2.02
C PHE A 21 -0.21 -8.89 2.29
N SER A 22 -1.35 -9.57 2.38
CA SER A 22 -1.40 -11.01 2.57
C SER A 22 -0.81 -11.77 1.38
N THR A 23 -1.14 -11.36 0.15
CA THR A 23 -0.62 -12.00 -1.07
C THR A 23 0.88 -11.82 -1.20
N SER A 24 1.42 -10.61 -1.04
CA SER A 24 2.87 -10.37 -1.07
C SER A 24 3.62 -11.11 0.04
N TYR A 25 2.98 -11.31 1.20
CA TYR A 25 3.53 -12.08 2.31
C TYR A 25 3.58 -13.59 2.01
N VAL A 26 2.50 -14.15 1.47
CA VAL A 26 2.46 -15.56 1.04
C VAL A 26 3.48 -15.79 -0.08
N TYR A 27 3.54 -14.88 -1.05
CA TYR A 27 4.52 -14.92 -2.14
C TYR A 27 5.97 -14.92 -1.64
N SER A 28 6.26 -14.03 -0.68
CA SER A 28 7.58 -13.97 -0.05
C SER A 28 7.88 -15.22 0.79
N ALA A 29 6.86 -15.88 1.34
CA ALA A 29 7.01 -17.09 2.14
C ALA A 29 7.26 -18.33 1.26
N GLU A 30 6.73 -18.35 0.04
CA GLU A 30 6.97 -19.41 -0.95
C GLU A 30 8.33 -19.26 -1.63
N LEU A 31 8.78 -18.02 -1.86
CA LEU A 31 10.02 -17.74 -2.59
C LEU A 31 11.26 -17.59 -1.68
N PHE A 32 11.09 -17.31 -0.39
CA PHE A 32 12.20 -16.99 0.50
C PHE A 32 12.04 -17.51 1.95
N PRO A 33 13.16 -17.87 2.63
CA PRO A 33 13.13 -18.41 3.99
C PRO A 33 12.62 -17.39 5.02
N THR A 34 12.16 -17.89 6.17
CA THR A 34 11.45 -17.22 7.28
C THR A 34 11.99 -15.86 7.76
N ILE A 35 13.24 -15.53 7.44
CA ILE A 35 13.95 -14.31 7.89
C ILE A 35 13.36 -13.04 7.26
N ILE A 36 12.81 -13.08 6.03
CA ILE A 36 12.32 -11.86 5.37
C ILE A 36 10.88 -11.49 5.76
N ARG A 37 10.12 -12.44 6.33
CA ARG A 37 8.73 -12.23 6.78
C ARG A 37 8.63 -11.15 7.86
N GLN A 38 9.47 -11.21 8.90
CA GLN A 38 9.48 -10.19 9.95
C GLN A 38 10.03 -8.86 9.44
N THR A 39 11.02 -8.89 8.55
CA THR A 39 11.60 -7.70 7.94
C THR A 39 10.57 -6.93 7.12
N GLY A 40 9.75 -7.61 6.29
CA GLY A 40 8.70 -6.97 5.50
C GLY A 40 7.62 -6.27 6.34
N VAL A 41 7.16 -6.92 7.42
CA VAL A 41 6.19 -6.33 8.36
C VAL A 41 6.80 -5.15 9.13
N GLY A 42 8.07 -5.27 9.52
CA GLY A 42 8.83 -4.18 10.16
C GLY A 42 8.99 -2.98 9.23
N LEU A 43 9.33 -3.20 7.97
CA LEU A 43 9.53 -2.16 6.96
C LEU A 43 8.20 -1.45 6.64
N CYS A 44 7.09 -2.19 6.57
CA CYS A 44 5.76 -1.58 6.44
C CYS A 44 5.37 -0.74 7.65
N SER A 45 5.71 -1.19 8.86
CA SER A 45 5.48 -0.39 10.07
C SER A 45 6.31 0.90 10.06
N MET A 46 7.57 0.84 9.59
CA MET A 46 8.40 2.04 9.41
C MET A 46 7.82 2.98 8.36
N LEU A 47 7.41 2.46 7.20
CA LEU A 47 6.77 3.25 6.15
C LEU A 47 5.45 3.89 6.63
N ALA A 48 4.65 3.16 7.41
CA ALA A 48 3.42 3.70 8.01
C ALA A 48 3.73 4.85 8.98
N ARG A 49 4.82 4.77 9.76
CA ARG A 49 5.28 5.86 10.63
C ARG A 49 5.72 7.08 9.82
N VAL A 50 6.48 6.87 8.73
CA VAL A 50 6.88 7.95 7.82
C VAL A 50 5.66 8.61 7.19
N ALA A 51 4.70 7.83 6.69
CA ALA A 51 3.43 8.35 6.17
C ALA A 51 2.67 9.16 7.23
N GLY A 52 2.68 8.72 8.49
CA GLY A 52 2.10 9.45 9.62
C GLY A 52 2.77 10.79 9.92
N ILE A 53 4.09 10.91 9.72
CA ILE A 53 4.83 12.18 9.85
C ILE A 53 4.54 13.11 8.68
N VAL A 54 4.40 12.55 7.47
CA VAL A 54 4.10 13.30 6.24
C VAL A 54 2.64 13.77 6.20
N ALA A 55 1.70 13.07 6.83
CA ALA A 55 0.28 13.43 6.88
C ALA A 55 -0.01 14.87 7.39
N PRO A 56 0.51 15.33 8.55
CA PRO A 56 0.32 16.71 9.00
C PRO A 56 1.03 17.73 8.11
N LEU A 57 2.16 17.37 7.49
CA LEU A 57 2.87 18.24 6.54
C LEU A 57 2.01 18.51 5.30
N ILE A 58 1.41 17.47 4.71
CA ILE A 58 0.46 17.59 3.60
C ILE A 58 -0.77 18.41 4.04
N ARG A 59 -1.25 18.23 5.27
CA ARG A 59 -2.39 18.99 5.81
C ARG A 59 -2.07 20.49 5.96
N LEU A 60 -0.85 20.83 6.34
CA LEU A 60 -0.38 22.22 6.39
C LEU A 60 -0.36 22.83 4.98
N LEU A 61 0.14 22.07 4.01
CA LEU A 61 0.19 22.51 2.60
C LEU A 61 -1.22 22.64 1.99
N SER A 62 -2.18 21.84 2.47
CA SER A 62 -3.60 21.91 2.10
C SER A 62 -4.28 23.23 2.52
N GLN A 63 -3.76 23.98 3.50
CA GLN A 63 -4.33 25.29 3.83
C GLN A 63 -4.14 26.29 2.69
N TYR A 64 -3.12 26.11 1.86
CA TYR A 64 -2.84 26.98 0.72
C TYR A 64 -3.66 26.57 -0.53
N HIS A 65 -3.81 25.27 -0.77
CA HIS A 65 -4.57 24.77 -1.92
C HIS A 65 -5.25 23.42 -1.64
N ARG A 66 -6.58 23.39 -1.73
CA ARG A 66 -7.42 22.21 -1.43
C ARG A 66 -7.21 21.03 -2.40
N ALA A 67 -6.74 21.31 -3.63
CA ALA A 67 -6.52 20.30 -4.65
C ALA A 67 -5.24 19.47 -4.43
N ILE A 68 -4.22 20.04 -3.79
CA ILE A 68 -2.91 19.40 -3.55
C ILE A 68 -3.03 18.10 -2.74
N PRO A 69 -3.67 18.07 -1.55
CA PRO A 69 -3.76 16.82 -0.78
C PRO A 69 -4.58 15.77 -1.52
N MET A 70 -5.64 16.18 -2.23
CA MET A 70 -6.52 15.25 -2.95
C MET A 70 -5.78 14.56 -4.09
N ALA A 71 -4.95 15.32 -4.82
CA ALA A 71 -4.06 14.77 -5.84
C ALA A 71 -3.03 13.81 -5.22
N ILE A 72 -2.37 14.18 -4.12
CA ILE A 72 -1.34 13.33 -3.48
C ILE A 72 -1.93 12.02 -2.96
N TYR A 73 -3.04 12.08 -2.21
CA TYR A 73 -3.68 10.88 -1.66
C TYR A 73 -4.30 9.99 -2.75
N GLY A 74 -4.72 10.56 -3.88
CA GLY A 74 -5.25 9.81 -5.02
C GLY A 74 -4.16 9.21 -5.91
N SER A 75 -3.09 9.95 -6.21
CA SER A 75 -2.05 9.51 -7.13
C SER A 75 -1.07 8.52 -6.50
N ALA A 76 -0.75 8.67 -5.21
CA ALA A 76 0.19 7.78 -4.52
C ALA A 76 -0.19 6.28 -4.62
N PRO A 77 -1.42 5.84 -4.26
CA PRO A 77 -1.80 4.45 -4.39
C PRO A 77 -1.92 3.99 -5.86
N VAL A 78 -2.26 4.89 -6.79
CA VAL A 78 -2.29 4.57 -8.23
C VAL A 78 -0.88 4.27 -8.75
N VAL A 79 0.10 5.10 -8.38
CA VAL A 79 1.51 4.89 -8.73
C VAL A 79 2.02 3.59 -8.11
N VAL A 80 1.71 3.32 -6.84
CA VAL A 80 2.09 2.06 -6.18
C VAL A 80 1.44 0.86 -6.88
N GLY A 81 0.15 0.93 -7.22
CA GLY A 81 -0.54 -0.12 -7.97
C GLY A 81 0.07 -0.35 -9.36
N LEU A 82 0.43 0.72 -10.06
CA LEU A 82 1.10 0.65 -11.36
C LEU A 82 2.50 0.03 -11.24
N LEU A 83 3.27 0.41 -10.22
CA LEU A 83 4.56 -0.22 -9.92
C LEU A 83 4.41 -1.70 -9.54
N CYS A 84 3.33 -2.07 -8.84
CA CYS A 84 3.01 -3.48 -8.57
C CYS A 84 2.69 -4.26 -9.86
N ILE A 85 2.07 -3.64 -10.87
CA ILE A 85 1.86 -4.26 -12.19
C ILE A 85 3.19 -4.36 -12.95
N LEU A 86 4.09 -3.40 -12.78
CA LEU A 86 5.43 -3.41 -13.38
C LEU A 86 6.36 -4.43 -12.70
N LEU A 87 6.05 -4.85 -11.48
CA LEU A 87 6.79 -5.92 -10.82
C LEU A 87 6.57 -7.19 -11.63
N PRO A 88 7.66 -7.80 -12.16
CA PRO A 88 7.56 -8.96 -13.04
C PRO A 88 6.74 -10.02 -12.33
N GLU A 89 5.66 -10.43 -12.99
CA GLU A 89 4.77 -11.47 -12.54
C GLU A 89 5.64 -12.71 -12.30
N THR A 90 5.92 -13.02 -11.03
CA THR A 90 6.79 -14.15 -10.65
C THR A 90 6.04 -15.49 -10.82
N ARG A 91 4.91 -15.46 -11.53
CA ARG A 91 4.02 -16.58 -11.75
C ARG A 91 4.56 -17.40 -12.93
N GLY A 92 5.54 -18.25 -12.64
CA GLY A 92 6.05 -19.21 -13.63
C GLY A 92 7.57 -19.35 -13.73
N THR A 93 8.37 -18.78 -12.81
CA THR A 93 9.75 -19.25 -12.68
C THR A 93 9.74 -20.53 -11.86
N ASP A 94 10.04 -21.65 -12.51
CA ASP A 94 10.43 -22.90 -11.86
C ASP A 94 11.41 -22.57 -10.73
N LEU A 95 11.02 -22.93 -9.51
CA LEU A 95 11.97 -23.09 -8.42
C LEU A 95 12.99 -24.10 -8.93
N ALA A 96 14.22 -23.65 -9.20
CA ALA A 96 15.32 -24.60 -9.37
C ALA A 96 15.39 -25.40 -8.06
N ASP A 97 15.19 -26.72 -8.18
CA ASP A 97 15.29 -27.70 -7.09
C ASP A 97 16.50 -27.47 -6.18
#